data_AF-A0A066Z343-F1
#
_entry.id   AF-A0A066Z343-F1
#
_cell.length_a   1.000
_cell.length_b   1.000
_cell.length_c   1.000
_cell.angle_alpha   90.00
_cell.angle_beta   90.00
_cell.angle_gamma   90.00
#
_symmetry.space_group_name_H-M   'P 1'
#
loop_
_entity.id
_entity.type
_entity.pdbx_description
1 polymer ?
#
loop_
_entity_poly.entity_id
_entity_poly.type
_entity_poly.pdbx_seq_one_letter_code
_entity_poly.pdbx_strand_id
1 'polypeptide(L)'
;MSVTGRLQAPENSGSGGAVAGGLPTGQLGTISPATLVNVLPYPVYDGWVAADDVPAGLAAVPTVQPQGGDGLSLRAFQNLGYTLEWFVFAGFVVFMWFRLVRREAEAAQDRALGLDPALD
;
A
#
# COMPACT_ATOMS: atom_id res chain seq x y z
N MET A 1 -20.03 20.55 -21.82
CA MET A 1 -20.71 19.39 -21.18
C MET A 1 -19.89 19.02 -19.96
N SER A 2 -20.49 18.97 -18.78
CA SER A 2 -19.83 18.51 -17.54
C SER A 2 -20.38 17.13 -17.19
N VAL A 3 -19.50 16.21 -16.78
CA VAL A 3 -19.88 14.89 -16.24
C VAL A 3 -19.64 14.93 -14.75
N THR A 4 -20.66 14.57 -13.96
CA THR A 4 -20.57 14.40 -12.51
C THR A 4 -20.60 12.92 -12.19
N GLY A 5 -19.74 12.50 -11.26
CA GLY A 5 -19.64 11.11 -10.88
C GLY A 5 -18.53 10.87 -9.87
N ARG A 6 -18.25 9.59 -9.64
CA ARG A 6 -17.25 9.14 -8.67
C ARG A 6 -15.95 8.81 -9.38
N LEU A 7 -14.86 9.44 -8.93
CA LEU A 7 -13.53 9.09 -9.40
C LEU A 7 -13.15 7.69 -8.93
N GLN A 8 -12.60 6.89 -9.82
CA GLN A 8 -12.16 5.52 -9.61
C GLN A 8 -10.70 5.38 -10.04
N ALA A 9 -9.98 4.50 -9.34
CA ALA A 9 -8.62 4.14 -9.72
C ALA A 9 -8.62 3.31 -11.03
N PRO A 10 -7.51 3.30 -11.77
CA PRO A 10 -7.33 2.40 -12.91
C PRO A 10 -7.57 0.93 -12.54
N GLU A 11 -8.22 0.21 -13.46
CA GLU A 11 -8.49 -1.22 -13.30
C GLU A 11 -7.28 -2.07 -13.65
N ASN A 12 -7.24 -3.28 -13.09
CA ASN A 12 -6.25 -4.31 -13.42
C ASN A 12 -6.94 -5.68 -13.47
N SER A 13 -6.22 -6.74 -13.84
CA SER A 13 -6.83 -8.07 -13.98
C SER A 13 -7.48 -8.63 -12.71
N GLY A 14 -7.21 -8.04 -11.54
CA GLY A 14 -7.82 -8.41 -10.26
C GLY A 14 -8.93 -7.46 -9.78
N SER A 15 -9.28 -6.41 -10.52
CA SER A 15 -10.42 -5.55 -10.16
C SER A 15 -11.75 -6.25 -10.43
N GLY A 16 -12.73 -6.03 -9.56
CA GLY A 16 -14.06 -6.64 -9.70
C GLY A 16 -14.74 -6.20 -11.00
N GLY A 17 -15.08 -7.14 -11.87
CA GLY A 17 -15.68 -6.86 -13.18
C GLY A 17 -14.66 -6.75 -14.33
N ALA A 18 -13.36 -6.77 -14.05
CA ALA A 18 -12.34 -6.84 -15.10
C ALA A 18 -12.34 -8.21 -15.78
N VAL A 19 -12.18 -8.22 -17.10
CA VAL A 19 -12.10 -9.43 -17.91
C VAL A 19 -10.70 -9.56 -18.51
N ALA A 20 -9.99 -10.63 -18.14
CA ALA A 20 -8.67 -10.91 -18.66
C ALA A 20 -8.77 -11.60 -20.05
N GLY A 21 -8.83 -10.80 -21.11
CA GLY A 21 -8.78 -11.28 -22.49
C GLY A 21 -10.04 -12.01 -22.97
N GLY A 22 -10.00 -12.56 -24.19
CA GLY A 22 -11.12 -13.32 -24.78
C GLY A 22 -12.31 -12.47 -25.23
N LEU A 23 -12.16 -11.14 -25.26
CA LEU A 23 -13.22 -10.23 -25.69
C LEU A 23 -13.25 -10.06 -27.23
N PRO A 24 -14.44 -9.81 -27.80
CA PRO A 24 -14.57 -9.41 -29.21
C PRO A 24 -13.69 -8.19 -29.56
N THR A 25 -13.30 -8.10 -30.83
CA THR A 25 -12.54 -6.95 -31.33
C THR A 25 -13.27 -5.64 -31.05
N GLY A 26 -12.55 -4.66 -30.50
CA GLY A 26 -13.10 -3.35 -30.12
C GLY A 26 -13.64 -3.27 -28.70
N GLN A 27 -13.58 -4.35 -27.91
CA GLN A 27 -13.90 -4.32 -26.48
C GLN A 27 -12.64 -4.32 -25.63
N LEU A 28 -12.71 -3.63 -24.50
CA LEU A 28 -11.65 -3.58 -23.48
C LEU A 28 -12.15 -4.27 -22.22
N GLY A 29 -11.30 -5.09 -21.62
CA GLY A 29 -11.64 -5.81 -20.40
C GLY A 29 -11.28 -5.07 -19.12
N THR A 30 -10.56 -3.95 -19.24
CA THR A 30 -10.14 -3.09 -18.12
C THR A 30 -10.11 -1.64 -18.55
N ILE A 31 -10.58 -0.77 -17.66
CA ILE A 31 -10.48 0.68 -17.79
C ILE A 31 -9.16 1.14 -17.17
N SER A 32 -8.09 1.16 -17.97
CA SER A 32 -6.75 1.56 -17.52
C SER A 32 -6.05 2.46 -18.54
N PRO A 33 -5.16 3.37 -18.11
CA PRO A 33 -4.35 4.15 -19.05
C PRO A 33 -3.56 3.27 -20.02
N ALA A 34 -3.05 2.12 -19.55
CA ALA A 34 -2.29 1.18 -20.35
C ALA A 34 -3.11 0.56 -21.50
N THR A 35 -4.40 0.30 -21.28
CA THR A 35 -5.30 -0.22 -22.32
C THR A 35 -5.80 0.87 -23.26
N LEU A 36 -5.90 2.12 -22.79
CA LEU A 36 -6.50 3.22 -23.53
C LEU A 36 -5.50 4.08 -24.32
N VAL A 37 -4.22 4.08 -23.93
CA VAL A 37 -3.19 4.96 -24.54
C VAL A 37 -3.04 4.78 -26.05
N ASN A 38 -3.29 3.57 -26.56
CA ASN A 38 -3.20 3.25 -27.99
C ASN A 38 -4.54 3.34 -28.73
N VAL A 39 -5.64 3.60 -28.01
CA VAL A 39 -7.00 3.61 -28.56
C VAL A 39 -7.53 5.05 -28.67
N LEU A 40 -7.19 5.89 -27.71
CA LEU A 40 -7.70 7.25 -27.63
C LEU A 40 -6.74 8.24 -28.31
N PRO A 41 -7.24 9.19 -29.12
CA PRO A 41 -6.41 10.18 -29.79
C PRO A 41 -5.99 11.35 -28.87
N TYR A 42 -6.17 11.21 -27.56
CA TYR A 42 -5.93 12.26 -26.57
C TYR A 42 -5.30 11.70 -25.28
N PRO A 43 -4.62 12.55 -24.48
CA PRO A 43 -4.01 12.13 -23.23
C PRO A 43 -5.03 11.58 -22.23
N VAL A 44 -4.66 10.48 -21.59
CA VAL A 44 -5.44 9.81 -20.54
C VAL A 44 -4.88 10.15 -19.17
N TYR A 45 -5.77 10.26 -18.18
CA TYR A 45 -5.40 10.46 -16.77
C TYR A 45 -5.39 9.13 -16.03
N ASP A 46 -4.73 9.11 -14.88
CA ASP A 46 -4.61 7.93 -14.03
C ASP A 46 -5.88 7.67 -13.21
N GLY A 47 -6.97 7.35 -13.90
CA GLY A 47 -8.28 7.06 -13.32
C GLY A 47 -9.43 7.27 -14.29
N TRP A 48 -10.63 6.94 -13.86
CA TRP A 48 -11.86 7.12 -14.62
C TRP A 48 -13.01 7.59 -13.73
N VAL A 49 -14.02 8.20 -14.33
CA VAL A 49 -15.20 8.71 -13.60
C VAL A 49 -16.39 7.80 -13.89
N ALA A 50 -16.91 7.16 -12.84
CA ALA A 50 -18.18 6.47 -12.89
C ALA A 50 -19.30 7.51 -12.81
N ALA A 51 -20.00 7.75 -13.92
CA ALA A 51 -21.13 8.68 -13.94
C ALA A 51 -22.23 8.23 -12.97
N ASP A 52 -22.81 9.18 -12.24
CA ASP A 52 -23.91 8.89 -11.30
C ASP A 52 -25.23 8.64 -12.04
N ASP A 53 -25.43 9.34 -13.17
CA ASP A 53 -26.55 9.13 -14.07
C ASP A 53 -26.13 8.20 -15.21
N VAL A 54 -26.82 7.08 -15.36
CA VAL A 54 -26.51 6.06 -16.36
C VAL A 54 -27.42 6.27 -17.56
N PRO A 55 -26.86 6.63 -18.74
CA PRO A 55 -27.67 6.81 -19.94
C PRO A 55 -28.47 5.55 -20.28
N ALA A 56 -29.67 5.75 -20.83
CA ALA A 56 -30.55 4.65 -21.21
C ALA A 56 -29.84 3.65 -22.15
N GLY A 57 -29.96 2.36 -21.82
CA GLY A 57 -29.33 1.28 -22.59
C GLY A 57 -27.92 0.90 -22.15
N LEU A 58 -27.35 1.55 -21.12
CA LEU A 58 -26.08 1.20 -20.51
C LEU A 58 -26.27 0.58 -19.13
N ALA A 59 -25.35 -0.32 -18.76
CA ALA A 59 -25.24 -0.85 -17.41
C ALA A 59 -24.14 -0.09 -16.64
N ALA A 60 -24.41 0.24 -15.38
CA ALA A 60 -23.43 0.88 -14.52
C ALA A 60 -22.23 -0.06 -14.27
N VAL A 61 -21.01 0.46 -14.43
CA VAL A 61 -19.82 -0.25 -13.98
C VAL A 61 -19.80 -0.24 -12.44
N PRO A 62 -19.68 -1.41 -11.78
CA PRO A 62 -19.57 -1.47 -10.33
C PRO A 62 -18.35 -0.68 -9.86
N THR A 63 -18.59 0.34 -9.07
CA THR A 63 -17.51 1.13 -8.45
C THR A 63 -17.00 0.44 -7.20
N VAL A 64 -15.70 0.54 -6.98
CA VAL A 64 -15.09 0.16 -5.72
C VAL A 64 -15.27 1.32 -4.75
N GLN A 65 -15.95 1.06 -3.62
CA GLN A 65 -15.90 2.00 -2.50
C GLN A 65 -14.47 2.03 -1.95
N PRO A 66 -13.93 3.22 -1.63
CA PRO A 66 -12.66 3.30 -0.92
C PRO A 66 -12.74 2.38 0.29
N GLN A 67 -11.78 1.47 0.43
CA GLN A 67 -11.80 0.52 1.53
C GLN A 67 -11.64 1.28 2.85
N GLY A 68 -12.76 1.57 3.51
CA GLY A 68 -12.82 2.33 4.76
C GLY A 68 -14.16 2.23 5.49
N GLY A 69 -15.08 1.39 5.00
CA GLY A 69 -16.33 1.08 5.68
C GLY A 69 -16.14 -0.11 6.61
N ASP A 70 -16.41 0.13 7.89
CA ASP A 70 -16.58 -0.82 8.99
C ASP A 70 -15.28 -1.42 9.56
N GLY A 71 -14.83 -0.78 10.66
CA GLY A 71 -13.69 -1.19 11.45
C GLY A 71 -13.77 -2.64 11.92
N LEU A 72 -12.61 -3.30 11.96
CA LEU A 72 -12.35 -4.73 12.22
C LEU A 72 -12.28 -5.64 10.98
N SER A 73 -11.64 -5.18 9.89
CA SER A 73 -11.22 -6.07 8.81
C SER A 73 -9.88 -6.77 9.14
N LEU A 74 -9.61 -7.93 8.52
CA LEU A 74 -8.31 -8.62 8.65
C LEU A 74 -7.12 -7.71 8.28
N ARG A 75 -7.32 -6.73 7.38
CA ARG A 75 -6.33 -5.69 7.06
C ARG A 75 -6.10 -4.71 8.22
N ALA A 76 -7.13 -4.37 8.99
CA ALA A 76 -6.96 -3.57 10.20
C ALA A 76 -6.10 -4.31 11.24
N PHE A 77 -6.25 -5.62 11.36
CA PHE A 77 -5.39 -6.45 12.20
C PHE A 77 -3.95 -6.58 11.65
N GLN A 78 -3.76 -6.66 10.33
CA GLN A 78 -2.42 -6.61 9.72
C GLN A 78 -1.73 -5.28 10.00
N ASN A 79 -2.44 -4.15 9.81
CA ASN A 79 -1.91 -2.83 10.12
C ASN A 79 -1.61 -2.67 11.63
N LEU A 80 -2.43 -3.26 12.50
CA LEU A 80 -2.18 -3.28 13.94
C LEU A 80 -0.95 -4.12 14.29
N GLY A 81 -0.79 -5.30 13.67
CA GLY A 81 0.39 -6.15 13.82
C GLY A 81 1.67 -5.42 13.41
N TYR A 82 1.66 -4.80 12.23
CA TYR A 82 2.77 -3.97 11.74
C TYR A 82 3.07 -2.79 12.69
N THR A 83 2.03 -2.17 13.24
CA THR A 83 2.20 -1.10 14.23
C THR A 83 2.90 -1.63 15.49
N LEU A 84 2.53 -2.80 15.99
CA LEU A 84 3.18 -3.43 17.14
C LEU A 84 4.63 -3.80 16.86
N GLU A 85 4.93 -4.30 15.64
CA GLU A 85 6.29 -4.60 15.21
C GLU A 85 7.22 -3.39 15.34
N TRP A 86 6.75 -2.18 14.97
CA TRP A 86 7.52 -0.96 15.16
C TRP A 86 7.86 -0.67 16.62
N PHE A 87 6.93 -0.88 17.54
CA PHE A 87 7.19 -0.67 18.97
C PHE A 87 8.20 -1.69 19.51
N VAL A 88 8.08 -2.96 19.12
CA VAL A 88 9.04 -4.01 19.50
C VAL A 88 10.43 -3.69 18.93
N PHE A 89 10.50 -3.30 17.65
CA PHE A 89 11.75 -2.95 17.00
C PHE A 89 12.40 -1.72 17.62
N ALA A 90 11.65 -0.64 17.84
CA ALA A 90 12.14 0.57 18.50
C ALA A 90 12.64 0.26 19.92
N GLY A 91 11.90 -0.53 20.69
CA GLY A 91 12.31 -1.00 22.01
C GLY A 91 13.61 -1.81 21.98
N PHE A 92 13.73 -2.73 21.02
CA PHE A 92 14.94 -3.53 20.83
C PHE A 92 16.16 -2.67 20.48
N VAL A 93 16.03 -1.69 19.59
CA VAL A 93 17.11 -0.77 19.20
C VAL A 93 17.58 0.04 20.41
N VAL A 94 16.66 0.64 21.18
CA VAL A 94 17.01 1.43 22.37
C VAL A 94 17.68 0.55 23.43
N PHE A 95 17.15 -0.65 23.67
CA PHE A 95 17.75 -1.62 24.61
C PHE A 95 19.16 -2.01 24.19
N MET A 96 19.37 -2.38 22.92
CA MET A 96 20.68 -2.79 22.42
C MET A 96 21.68 -1.65 22.46
N TRP A 97 21.28 -0.42 22.12
CA TRP A 97 22.13 0.75 22.26
C TRP A 97 22.59 0.95 23.71
N PHE A 98 21.65 0.96 24.66
CA PHE A 98 21.97 1.09 26.08
C PHE A 98 22.89 -0.04 26.57
N ARG A 99 22.61 -1.28 26.17
CA ARG A 99 23.41 -2.45 26.52
C ARG A 99 24.84 -2.33 26.00
N LEU A 100 25.03 -1.86 24.77
CA LEU A 100 26.36 -1.69 24.17
C LEU A 100 27.14 -0.57 24.85
N VAL A 101 26.53 0.60 25.06
CA VAL A 101 27.16 1.73 25.77
C VAL A 101 27.58 1.33 27.18
N ARG A 102 26.70 0.61 27.90
CA ARG A 102 27.02 0.13 29.25
C ARG A 102 28.16 -0.87 29.25
N ARG A 103 28.17 -1.84 28.32
CA ARG A 103 29.26 -2.80 28.16
C ARG A 103 30.60 -2.10 27.88
N GLU A 104 30.60 -1.07 27.04
CA GLU A 104 31.81 -0.29 26.75
C GLU A 104 32.27 0.53 27.96
N ALA A 105 31.34 1.08 28.75
CA ALA A 105 31.66 1.79 29.98
C ALA A 105 32.27 0.88 31.05
N GLU A 106 31.72 -0.32 31.24
CA GLU A 106 32.26 -1.35 32.14
C GLU A 106 33.68 -1.75 31.68
N ALA A 107 33.87 -2.05 30.39
CA ALA A 107 35.19 -2.38 29.83
C ALA A 107 36.20 -1.22 29.87
N ALA A 108 35.75 0.04 29.87
CA ALA A 108 36.62 1.20 30.07
C ALA A 108 37.03 1.37 31.54
N GLN A 109 36.13 1.10 32.49
CA GLN A 109 36.42 1.11 33.92
C GLN A 109 37.40 0.00 34.30
N ASP A 110 37.20 -1.22 33.81
CA ASP A 110 38.09 -2.35 34.10
C ASP A 110 39.51 -2.09 33.60
N ARG A 111 39.67 -1.51 32.41
CA ARG A 111 40.98 -1.06 31.89
C ARG A 111 41.61 0.05 32.73
N ALA A 112 40.81 1.01 33.20
CA ALA A 112 41.31 2.08 34.08
C ALA A 112 41.76 1.55 35.46
N LEU A 113 41.15 0.47 35.93
CA LEU A 113 41.52 -0.23 37.17
C LEU A 113 42.65 -1.27 36.98
N GLY A 114 43.12 -1.49 35.74
CA GLY A 114 44.18 -2.45 35.43
C GLY A 114 43.73 -3.92 35.50
N LEU A 115 42.43 -4.18 35.50
CA LEU A 115 41.82 -5.52 35.57
C LEU A 115 41.63 -6.15 34.19
N ASP A 116 42.51 -5.85 33.23
CA ASP A 116 42.35 -6.29 31.84
C ASP A 116 42.63 -7.81 31.74
N PRO A 117 41.63 -8.65 31.42
CA PRO A 117 41.82 -10.11 31.31
C PRO A 117 42.73 -10.51 30.13
N ALA A 118 43.13 -9.57 29.27
CA ALA A 118 44.09 -9.82 28.18
C ALA A 118 45.57 -9.72 28.62
N LEU A 119 45.86 -9.35 29.87
CA LEU A 119 47.22 -9.21 30.41
C LEU A 119 47.71 -10.42 31.24
N ASP A 120 46.89 -11.46 31.41
CA ASP A 120 47.24 -12.79 31.93
C ASP A 120 47.19 -13.84 30.81
#